data_AF-A0A7T1HV70-F1
#
_entry.id   AF-A0A7T1HV70-F1
#
_cell.length_a   1.000
_cell.length_b   1.000
_cell.length_c   1.000
_cell.angle_alpha   90.00
_cell.angle_beta   90.00
_cell.angle_gamma   90.00
#
_symmetry.space_group_name_H-M   'P 1'
#
loop_
_entity.id
_entity.type
_entity.pdbx_description
1 polymer ?
#
loop_
_entity_poly.entity_id
_entity_poly.type
_entity_poly.pdbx_seq_one_letter_code
_entity_poly.pdbx_strand_id
1 'polypeptide(L)'
;MSLAPMSRPVLLITALVILGGIQASEAAPGDRSRPGGERRQAMLRQQAEAISRLNASQRQEYFTELERLEQRRSRDQLQQLSEARRCMTQARDVTAIETCQQAQQALRKQQRRELKSAMAALRQRYGLPGWGGRQRDSQGSTRGA
;
A
#
# COMPACT_ATOMS: atom_id res chain seq x y z
N MET A 1 -42.15 -4.91 -45.17
CA MET A 1 -41.28 -5.18 -44.00
C MET A 1 -41.45 -3.98 -43.06
N SER A 2 -42.11 -4.21 -41.92
CA SER A 2 -42.72 -3.18 -41.05
C SER A 2 -41.76 -2.50 -40.06
N LEU A 3 -42.17 -1.32 -39.61
CA LEU A 3 -41.57 -0.41 -38.63
C LEU A 3 -41.53 -0.95 -37.17
N ALA A 4 -40.69 -0.28 -36.36
CA ALA A 4 -40.33 -0.47 -34.94
C ALA A 4 -41.50 -0.52 -33.91
N PRO A 5 -41.29 -0.83 -32.60
CA PRO A 5 -40.73 0.15 -31.65
C PRO A 5 -39.90 -0.39 -30.44
N MET A 6 -39.34 0.59 -29.74
CA MET A 6 -38.63 0.65 -28.45
C MET A 6 -38.98 -0.39 -27.36
N SER A 7 -37.97 -0.71 -26.52
CA SER A 7 -38.10 -0.74 -25.05
C SER A 7 -36.72 -0.75 -24.36
N ARG A 8 -36.38 0.35 -23.68
CA ARG A 8 -35.35 0.40 -22.62
C ARG A 8 -36.01 -0.04 -21.31
N PRO A 9 -35.27 -0.76 -20.44
CA PRO A 9 -35.04 -0.21 -19.10
C PRO A 9 -33.59 -0.40 -18.64
N VAL A 10 -32.91 0.69 -18.25
CA VAL A 10 -32.64 1.08 -16.85
C VAL A 10 -31.61 0.18 -16.16
N LEU A 11 -30.36 0.71 -16.14
CA LEU A 11 -29.42 0.75 -15.02
C LEU A 11 -29.51 -0.36 -13.97
N LEU A 12 -28.52 -1.25 -13.98
CA LEU A 12 -27.88 -1.74 -12.76
C LEU A 12 -26.35 -1.68 -12.94
N ILE A 13 -25.85 -0.45 -12.94
CA ILE A 13 -24.49 -0.17 -12.48
C ILE A 13 -24.55 -0.35 -10.96
N THR A 14 -23.99 -1.45 -10.46
CA THR A 14 -23.58 -1.49 -9.05
C THR A 14 -22.17 -2.05 -8.99
N ALA A 15 -21.27 -1.10 -8.75
CA ALA A 15 -19.85 -1.23 -8.64
C ALA A 15 -19.42 -2.41 -7.74
N LEU A 16 -18.67 -3.33 -8.34
CA LEU A 16 -17.71 -4.18 -7.63
C LEU A 16 -16.31 -3.67 -7.95
N VAL A 17 -16.03 -2.43 -7.51
CA VAL A 17 -14.70 -1.81 -7.55
C VAL A 17 -14.19 -1.70 -6.12
N ILE A 18 -13.80 -2.83 -5.52
CA ILE A 18 -12.84 -2.83 -4.40
C ILE A 18 -11.92 -4.06 -4.53
N LEU A 19 -11.18 -4.14 -5.63
CA LEU A 19 -9.86 -4.77 -5.68
C LEU A 19 -8.92 -3.77 -6.35
N GLY A 20 -7.90 -3.35 -5.61
CA GLY A 20 -6.93 -2.36 -6.06
C GLY A 20 -6.09 -2.87 -7.22
N GLY A 21 -5.90 -2.00 -8.22
CA GLY A 21 -5.11 -2.22 -9.43
C GLY A 21 -5.93 -2.99 -10.46
N ILE A 22 -6.43 -2.37 -11.52
CA ILE A 22 -5.66 -1.74 -12.60
C ILE A 22 -6.49 -0.54 -13.10
N GLN A 23 -6.08 0.68 -12.77
CA GLN A 23 -6.43 1.81 -13.64
C GLN A 23 -5.49 1.68 -14.83
N ALA A 24 -5.97 1.12 -15.92
CA ALA A 24 -5.39 1.36 -17.24
C ALA A 24 -5.71 2.82 -17.58
N SER A 25 -5.01 3.75 -16.92
CA SER A 25 -5.01 5.13 -17.36
C SER A 25 -4.11 5.17 -18.59
N GLU A 26 -4.75 5.20 -19.75
CA GLU A 26 -4.16 5.73 -20.97
C GLU A 26 -3.45 7.03 -20.59
N ALA A 27 -2.15 7.06 -20.80
CA ALA A 27 -1.31 8.19 -20.50
C ALA A 27 -1.67 9.35 -21.44
N ALA A 28 -2.67 10.14 -21.05
CA ALA A 28 -2.87 11.47 -21.61
C ALA A 28 -1.63 12.31 -21.26
N PRO A 29 -0.88 12.85 -22.25
CA PRO A 29 0.30 13.65 -21.99
C PRO A 29 -0.15 15.06 -21.60
N GLY A 30 -0.53 15.26 -20.35
CA GLY A 30 -1.09 16.56 -19.97
C GLY A 30 -1.64 16.68 -18.58
N ASP A 31 -0.96 16.14 -17.55
CA ASP A 31 -1.24 16.62 -16.19
C ASP A 31 0.02 16.50 -15.30
N ARG A 32 0.91 17.48 -15.44
CA ARG A 32 2.22 17.51 -14.76
C ARG A 32 2.19 18.15 -13.38
N SER A 33 1.01 18.47 -12.83
CA SER A 33 0.91 19.27 -11.60
C SER A 33 -0.02 18.65 -10.56
N ARG A 34 0.20 17.39 -10.19
CA ARG A 34 -0.27 16.89 -8.90
C ARG A 34 0.77 17.25 -7.83
N PRO A 35 0.46 18.06 -6.79
CA PRO A 35 1.43 18.52 -5.77
C PRO A 35 2.09 17.39 -4.94
N GLY A 36 1.79 16.12 -5.21
CA GLY A 36 2.48 14.95 -4.65
C GLY A 36 3.53 14.31 -5.57
N GLY A 37 3.61 14.70 -6.85
CA GLY A 37 4.51 14.08 -7.83
C GLY A 37 5.98 14.36 -7.57
N GLU A 38 6.33 15.63 -7.32
CA GLU A 38 7.71 16.06 -7.07
C GLU A 38 8.26 15.48 -5.76
N ARG A 39 7.47 15.50 -4.68
CA ARG A 39 7.85 14.88 -3.39
C ARG A 39 8.10 13.39 -3.53
N ARG A 40 7.27 12.69 -4.31
CA ARG A 40 7.44 11.26 -4.58
C ARG A 40 8.71 11.00 -5.39
N GLN A 41 8.97 11.80 -6.43
CA GLN A 41 10.19 11.67 -7.22
C GLN A 41 11.45 11.95 -6.40
N ALA A 42 11.45 12.98 -5.55
CA ALA A 42 12.56 13.28 -4.65
C ALA A 42 12.84 12.11 -3.68
N MET A 43 11.80 11.51 -3.11
CA MET A 43 11.92 10.32 -2.26
C MET A 43 12.50 9.12 -3.02
N LEU A 44 12.06 8.89 -4.26
CA LEU A 44 12.57 7.81 -5.10
C LEU A 44 14.05 8.03 -5.45
N ARG A 45 14.45 9.26 -5.78
CA ARG A 45 15.86 9.63 -6.02
C ARG A 45 16.72 9.41 -4.78
N GLN A 46 16.29 9.92 -3.62
CA GLN A 46 17.01 9.73 -2.36
C GLN A 46 17.19 8.24 -2.02
N GLN A 47 16.17 7.42 -2.30
CA GLN A 47 16.25 5.98 -2.12
C GLN A 47 17.24 5.34 -3.08
N ALA A 48 17.22 5.71 -4.37
CA ALA A 48 18.16 5.20 -5.37
C ALA A 48 19.60 5.56 -5.03
N GLU A 49 19.85 6.80 -4.58
CA GLU A 49 21.16 7.27 -4.11
C GLU A 49 21.66 6.52 -2.87
N ALA A 50 20.76 6.14 -1.96
CA ALA A 50 21.15 5.36 -0.78
C ALA A 50 21.50 3.91 -1.18
N ILE A 51 20.74 3.30 -2.10
CA ILE A 51 21.01 1.95 -2.61
C ILE A 51 22.30 1.91 -3.44
N SER A 52 22.62 2.97 -4.19
CA SER A 52 23.85 3.02 -5.00
C SER A 52 25.13 3.02 -4.15
N ARG A 53 25.05 3.48 -2.89
CA ARG A 53 26.16 3.44 -1.92
C ARG A 53 26.43 2.05 -1.35
N LEU A 54 25.48 1.12 -1.46
CA LEU A 54 25.69 -0.27 -1.07
C LEU A 54 26.58 -0.98 -2.08
N ASN A 55 27.42 -1.91 -1.64
CA ASN A 55 28.17 -2.77 -2.55
C ASN A 55 27.26 -3.85 -3.18
N ALA A 56 27.77 -4.62 -4.15
CA ALA A 56 26.98 -5.62 -4.86
C ALA A 56 26.39 -6.71 -3.95
N SER A 57 27.17 -7.23 -3.00
CA SER A 57 26.71 -8.24 -2.02
C SER A 57 25.58 -7.68 -1.16
N GLN A 58 25.77 -6.47 -0.62
CA GLN A 58 24.79 -5.80 0.23
C GLN A 58 23.48 -5.54 -0.52
N ARG A 59 23.53 -5.17 -1.80
CA ARG A 59 22.31 -5.02 -2.61
C ARG A 59 21.59 -6.35 -2.78
N GLN A 60 22.32 -7.44 -3.08
CA GLN A 60 21.72 -8.76 -3.24
C GLN A 60 21.06 -9.25 -1.94
N GLU A 61 21.73 -9.09 -0.80
CA GLU A 61 21.19 -9.45 0.51
C GLU A 61 19.96 -8.60 0.86
N TYR A 62 20.00 -7.29 0.59
CA TYR A 62 18.87 -6.39 0.81
C TYR A 62 17.62 -6.82 0.02
N PHE A 63 17.77 -7.10 -1.28
CA PHE A 63 16.65 -7.54 -2.11
C PHE A 63 16.17 -8.94 -1.74
N THR A 64 17.06 -9.85 -1.37
CA THR A 64 16.68 -11.18 -0.86
C THR A 64 15.81 -11.07 0.40
N GLU A 65 16.17 -10.18 1.33
CA GLU A 65 15.38 -9.96 2.54
C GLU A 65 14.05 -9.25 2.28
N LEU A 66 14.02 -8.30 1.32
CA LEU A 66 12.78 -7.70 0.85
C LEU A 66 11.82 -8.75 0.28
N GLU A 67 12.31 -9.63 -0.59
CA GLU A 67 11.52 -10.71 -1.17
C GLU A 67 10.95 -11.63 -0.10
N ARG A 68 11.77 -12.05 0.87
CA ARG A 68 11.32 -12.87 2.01
C ARG A 68 10.21 -12.19 2.81
N LEU A 69 10.33 -10.88 3.03
CA LEU A 69 9.34 -10.11 3.77
C LEU A 69 8.02 -10.00 3.00
N GLU A 70 8.06 -9.77 1.68
CA GLU A 70 6.86 -9.72 0.85
C GLU A 70 6.20 -11.11 0.73
N GLN A 71 6.99 -12.18 0.61
CA GLN A 71 6.46 -13.55 0.61
C GLN A 71 5.73 -13.90 1.91
N ARG A 72 6.31 -13.55 3.07
CA ARG A 72 5.65 -13.72 4.37
C ARG A 72 4.34 -12.94 4.42
N ARG A 73 4.37 -11.65 4.09
CA ARG A 73 3.18 -10.80 4.04
C ARG A 73 2.07 -11.38 3.15
N SER A 74 2.42 -11.86 1.97
CA SER A 74 1.47 -12.47 1.02
C SER A 74 0.80 -13.70 1.63
N ARG A 75 1.58 -14.59 2.26
CA ARG A 75 1.06 -15.76 2.98
C ARG A 75 0.13 -15.37 4.12
N ASP A 76 0.53 -14.41 4.95
CA ASP A 76 -0.26 -13.96 6.10
C ASP A 76 -1.59 -13.34 5.63
N GLN A 77 -1.60 -12.66 4.50
CA GLN A 77 -2.80 -12.09 3.88
C GLN A 77 -3.77 -13.18 3.40
N LEU A 78 -3.26 -14.26 2.81
CA LEU A 78 -4.11 -15.40 2.41
C LEU A 78 -4.69 -16.12 3.63
N GLN A 79 -3.90 -16.29 4.69
CA GLN A 79 -4.39 -16.88 5.94
C GLN A 79 -5.50 -16.04 6.57
N GLN A 80 -5.34 -14.72 6.64
CA GLN A 80 -6.40 -13.80 7.10
C GLN A 80 -7.69 -13.93 6.30
N LEU A 81 -7.60 -14.00 4.97
CA LEU A 81 -8.78 -14.15 4.12
C LEU A 81 -9.50 -15.47 4.39
N SER A 82 -8.75 -16.55 4.58
CA SER A 82 -9.28 -17.87 4.97
C SER A 82 -10.00 -17.80 6.33
N GLU A 83 -9.38 -17.20 7.34
CA GLU A 83 -9.95 -17.03 8.69
C GLU A 83 -11.19 -16.13 8.68
N ALA A 84 -11.14 -15.02 7.95
CA ALA A 84 -12.27 -14.12 7.77
C ALA A 84 -13.46 -14.86 7.16
N ARG A 85 -13.21 -15.64 6.09
CA ARG A 85 -14.24 -16.45 5.44
C ARG A 85 -14.86 -17.44 6.42
N ARG A 86 -14.04 -18.16 7.20
CA ARG A 86 -14.53 -19.12 8.20
C ARG A 86 -15.42 -18.45 9.24
N CYS A 87 -14.95 -17.35 9.84
CA CYS A 87 -15.69 -16.59 10.84
C CYS A 87 -17.06 -16.13 10.29
N MET A 88 -17.05 -15.51 9.11
CA MET A 88 -18.27 -14.99 8.47
C MET A 88 -19.25 -16.09 8.06
N THR A 89 -18.76 -17.26 7.67
CA THR A 89 -19.62 -18.39 7.26
C THR A 89 -20.27 -19.08 8.46
N GLN A 90 -19.62 -19.03 9.64
CA GLN A 90 -20.11 -19.66 10.86
C GLN A 90 -21.00 -18.75 11.70
N ALA A 91 -20.87 -17.42 11.56
CA ALA A 91 -21.69 -16.45 12.25
C ALA A 91 -23.18 -16.62 11.91
N ARG A 92 -24.03 -16.69 12.93
CA ARG A 92 -25.48 -16.96 12.77
C ARG A 92 -26.36 -15.74 12.98
N ASP A 93 -25.80 -14.66 13.49
CA ASP A 93 -26.51 -13.43 13.82
C ASP A 93 -25.63 -12.20 13.57
N VAL A 94 -26.26 -11.02 13.65
CA VAL A 94 -25.62 -9.73 13.38
C VAL A 94 -24.45 -9.48 14.34
N THR A 95 -24.62 -9.79 15.63
CA THR A 95 -23.59 -9.57 16.65
C THR A 95 -22.34 -10.43 16.40
N ALA A 96 -22.51 -11.68 15.97
CA ALA A 96 -21.42 -12.55 15.58
C ALA A 96 -20.69 -12.03 14.33
N ILE A 97 -21.43 -11.53 13.33
CA ILE A 97 -20.84 -10.91 12.14
C ILE A 97 -20.02 -9.66 12.50
N GLU A 98 -20.56 -8.78 13.35
CA GLU A 98 -19.86 -7.58 13.82
C GLU A 98 -18.57 -7.94 14.58
N THR A 99 -18.64 -8.97 15.44
CA THR A 99 -17.47 -9.49 16.16
C THR A 99 -16.39 -9.98 15.19
N CYS A 100 -16.79 -10.76 14.16
CA CYS A 100 -15.87 -11.18 13.10
C CYS A 100 -15.22 -9.98 12.39
N GLN A 101 -15.99 -8.94 12.06
CA GLN A 101 -15.46 -7.74 11.41
C GLN A 101 -14.46 -7.00 12.28
N GLN A 102 -14.76 -6.80 13.57
CA GLN A 102 -13.89 -6.12 14.51
C GLN A 102 -12.57 -6.86 14.71
N ALA A 103 -12.61 -8.19 14.87
CA ALA A 103 -11.43 -9.03 14.97
C ALA A 103 -10.54 -8.91 13.71
N GLN A 104 -11.16 -8.94 12.52
CA GLN A 104 -10.44 -8.76 11.25
C GLN A 104 -9.80 -7.37 11.12
N GLN A 105 -10.49 -6.32 11.58
CA GLN A 105 -9.91 -4.98 11.59
C GLN A 105 -8.72 -4.86 12.55
N ALA A 106 -8.82 -5.45 13.74
CA ALA A 106 -7.75 -5.47 14.73
C ALA A 106 -6.51 -6.19 14.18
N LEU A 107 -6.70 -7.38 13.59
CA LEU A 107 -5.63 -8.16 12.98
C LEU A 107 -4.93 -7.40 11.85
N ARG A 108 -5.69 -6.78 10.94
CA ARG A 108 -5.13 -5.92 9.88
C ARG A 108 -4.33 -4.74 10.44
N LYS A 109 -4.79 -4.12 11.53
CA LYS A 109 -4.06 -3.02 12.19
C LYS A 109 -2.73 -3.51 12.77
N GLN A 110 -2.72 -4.67 13.43
CA GLN A 110 -1.53 -5.27 13.99
C GLN A 110 -0.51 -5.60 12.89
N GLN A 111 -0.92 -6.31 11.84
CA GLN A 111 0.01 -6.67 10.77
C GLN A 111 0.59 -5.48 10.02
N ARG A 112 -0.18 -4.41 9.83
CA ARG A 112 0.37 -3.16 9.27
C ARG A 112 1.48 -2.58 10.15
N ARG A 113 1.37 -2.70 11.47
CA ARG A 113 2.41 -2.24 12.40
C ARG A 113 3.65 -3.12 12.31
N GLU A 114 3.48 -4.44 12.27
CA GLU A 114 4.56 -5.42 12.13
C GLU A 114 5.29 -5.27 10.79
N LEU A 115 4.55 -5.13 9.68
CA LEU A 115 5.15 -4.89 8.37
C LEU A 115 5.94 -3.58 8.36
N LYS A 116 5.38 -2.52 8.96
CA LYS A 116 6.05 -1.22 9.05
C LYS A 116 7.33 -1.31 9.88
N SER A 117 7.31 -2.00 11.02
CA SER A 117 8.49 -2.16 11.88
C SER A 117 9.55 -3.03 11.20
N ALA A 118 9.17 -4.13 10.57
CA ALA A 118 10.08 -5.00 9.84
C ALA A 118 10.75 -4.27 8.65
N MET A 119 9.98 -3.50 7.88
CA MET A 119 10.52 -2.66 6.81
C MET A 119 11.45 -1.57 7.34
N ALA A 120 11.10 -0.93 8.47
CA ALA A 120 11.96 0.08 9.08
C ALA A 120 13.28 -0.52 9.58
N ALA A 121 13.22 -1.68 10.25
CA ALA A 121 14.39 -2.40 10.72
C ALA A 121 15.30 -2.85 9.57
N LEU A 122 14.72 -3.37 8.48
CA LEU A 122 15.47 -3.74 7.29
C LEU A 122 16.19 -2.53 6.71
N ARG A 123 15.49 -1.40 6.52
CA ARG A 123 16.11 -0.17 6.00
C ARG A 123 17.22 0.35 6.90
N GLN A 124 17.02 0.32 8.22
CA GLN A 124 18.02 0.74 9.19
C GLN A 124 19.30 -0.10 9.09
N ARG A 125 19.18 -1.43 8.93
CA ARG A 125 20.33 -2.34 8.75
C ARG A 125 21.19 -1.98 7.54
N TYR A 126 20.58 -1.46 6.47
CA TYR A 126 21.28 -1.06 5.24
C TYR A 126 21.47 0.47 5.12
N GLY A 127 21.25 1.24 6.20
CA GLY A 127 21.43 2.70 6.19
C GLY A 127 20.49 3.46 5.23
N LEU A 128 19.36 2.88 4.85
CA LEU A 128 18.42 3.48 3.90
C LEU A 128 17.48 4.49 4.59
N PRO A 129 17.13 5.62 3.94
CA PRO A 129 16.29 6.67 4.53
C PRO A 129 14.89 6.14 4.87
N GLY A 130 14.24 6.64 5.93
CA GLY A 130 12.84 6.30 6.22
C GLY A 130 11.86 6.85 5.17
N TRP A 131 10.67 6.26 5.07
CA TRP A 131 9.59 6.76 4.19
C TRP A 131 8.87 8.02 4.73
N GLY A 132 9.24 8.47 5.94
CA GLY A 132 8.70 9.67 6.58
C GLY A 132 9.66 10.82 6.40
N GLY A 133 9.39 11.69 5.42
CA GLY A 133 10.10 12.95 5.28
C GLY A 133 9.89 13.82 6.52
N ARG A 134 10.93 13.93 7.35
CA ARG A 134 11.32 15.22 7.91
C ARG A 134 12.82 15.32 7.77
N GLN A 135 13.20 15.95 6.68
CA GLN A 135 14.38 16.78 6.63
C GLN A 135 14.17 17.86 7.71
N ARG A 136 14.59 17.54 8.94
CA ARG A 136 14.71 18.53 10.01
C ARG A 136 16.01 19.23 9.68
N ASP A 137 15.96 20.15 8.72
CA ASP A 137 17.07 21.05 8.47
C ASP A 137 17.35 21.77 9.79
N SER A 138 18.55 21.50 10.26
CA SER A 138 19.33 22.30 11.18
C SER A 138 19.14 23.79 10.93
N GLN A 139 18.23 24.39 11.70
CA GLN A 139 18.56 25.46 12.64
C GLN A 139 19.63 26.45 12.16
N GLY A 140 19.32 27.20 11.09
CA GLY A 140 19.88 28.54 10.86
C GLY A 140 19.19 29.52 11.80
N SER A 141 19.54 29.49 13.09
CA SER A 141 19.14 30.50 14.07
C SER A 141 20.08 31.69 13.97
N THR A 142 19.96 32.49 12.91
CA THR A 142 20.40 33.89 12.96
C THR A 142 19.30 34.69 13.66
N ARG A 143 19.31 34.65 14.99
CA ARG A 143 18.64 35.65 15.83
C ARG A 143 19.71 36.70 16.15
N GLY A 144 19.36 37.95 15.91
CA GLY A 144 20.28 39.07 15.83
C GLY A 144 21.08 39.37 17.09
N ALA A 145 22.15 40.13 16.85
CA ALA A 145 22.72 41.13 17.72
C ALA A 145 22.80 42.42 16.89
#